data_AF-A0A7C1MI58-F1
#
_entry.id   AF-A0A7C1MI58-F1
#
_cell.length_a   1.000
_cell.length_b   1.000
_cell.length_c   1.000
_cell.angle_alpha   90.00
_cell.angle_beta   90.00
_cell.angle_gamma   90.00
#
_symmetry.space_group_name_H-M   'P 1'
#
loop_
_entity.id
_entity.type
_entity.pdbx_description
1 polymer ?
#
loop_
_entity_poly.entity_id
_entity_poly.type
_entity_poly.pdbx_seq_one_letter_code
_entity_poly.pdbx_strand_id
1 'polypeptide(L)'
;MESNPNDYHISFFKPTTNSARRNRNMVVQLVLIWAVAIFGFQVLLKVIEKPTPEPAWDVYQSAWPEIQAGSVDADLLKKASQSALSVLGKAAIDPLHREALDNLISWSAYNIAAEEQKSILMQKLETFEGVAATIDDPTAVDYVEAKNELIPVLQEIYGFSPSDVRGKIAAVEINSGLMQSFSEENRLIVSEAMDLYLIHNRSVLTDIRFLGFPFHYFYTAVFLLILFVGLCWLYCVRTDMFHKKYGVED
;
A
#
# COMPACT_ATOMS: atom_id res chain seq x y z
N MET A 1 -24.87 -16.65 61.26
CA MET A 1 -24.95 -15.60 60.24
C MET A 1 -26.02 -16.02 59.26
N GLU A 2 -27.18 -15.38 59.36
CA GLU A 2 -28.32 -15.63 58.50
C GLU A 2 -27.93 -15.28 57.06
N SER A 3 -28.11 -16.23 56.14
CA SER A 3 -27.92 -16.01 54.72
C SER A 3 -28.95 -14.98 54.24
N ASN A 4 -28.48 -13.79 53.91
CA ASN A 4 -29.32 -12.71 53.41
C ASN A 4 -29.98 -13.16 52.09
N PRO A 5 -31.31 -13.30 52.00
CA PRO A 5 -31.99 -13.85 50.82
C PRO A 5 -31.89 -12.94 49.57
N ASN A 6 -31.29 -11.76 49.70
CA ASN A 6 -31.07 -10.77 48.64
C ASN A 6 -29.64 -10.76 48.07
N ASP A 7 -28.81 -11.76 48.36
CA ASP A 7 -27.46 -11.85 47.80
C ASP A 7 -27.50 -12.32 46.33
N TYR A 8 -27.97 -11.43 45.45
CA TYR A 8 -28.00 -11.61 43.99
C TYR A 8 -26.57 -11.54 43.43
N HIS A 9 -25.79 -12.59 43.66
CA HIS A 9 -24.48 -12.76 43.03
C HIS A 9 -24.66 -13.15 41.55
N ILE A 10 -24.83 -12.15 40.69
CA ILE A 10 -24.86 -12.31 39.22
C ILE A 10 -23.42 -12.27 38.70
N SER A 11 -22.82 -13.45 38.52
CA SER A 11 -21.53 -13.58 37.85
C SER A 11 -21.70 -14.06 36.41
N PHE A 12 -21.12 -13.34 35.45
CA PHE A 12 -21.06 -13.78 34.05
C PHE A 12 -20.24 -15.07 33.88
N PHE A 13 -19.12 -15.18 34.59
CA PHE A 13 -18.19 -16.31 34.50
C PHE A 13 -18.64 -17.51 35.36
N LYS A 14 -19.39 -17.27 36.43
CA LYS A 14 -19.95 -18.31 37.31
C LYS A 14 -21.46 -18.14 37.50
N PRO A 15 -22.28 -18.34 36.45
CA PRO A 15 -23.72 -18.13 36.54
C PRO A 15 -24.40 -19.18 37.42
N THR A 16 -24.96 -18.73 38.53
CA THR A 16 -25.62 -19.57 39.56
C THR A 16 -27.08 -19.87 39.22
N THR A 17 -27.79 -18.94 38.55
CA THR A 17 -29.20 -19.09 38.18
C THR A 17 -29.40 -19.53 36.72
N ASN A 18 -30.54 -20.16 36.41
CA ASN A 18 -30.89 -20.54 35.04
C ASN A 18 -31.01 -19.32 34.11
N SER A 19 -31.52 -18.20 34.63
CA SER A 19 -31.59 -16.92 33.89
C SER A 19 -30.19 -16.41 33.54
N ALA A 20 -29.27 -16.37 34.51
CA ALA A 20 -27.90 -15.92 34.30
C ALA A 20 -27.14 -16.81 33.30
N ARG A 21 -27.33 -18.13 33.34
CA ARG A 21 -26.72 -19.08 32.37
C ARG A 21 -27.17 -18.80 30.95
N ARG A 22 -28.48 -18.55 30.77
CA ARG A 22 -29.06 -18.27 29.46
C ARG A 22 -28.58 -16.92 28.92
N ASN A 23 -28.54 -15.89 29.76
CA ASN A 23 -28.01 -14.59 29.37
C ASN A 23 -26.55 -14.68 28.93
N ARG A 24 -25.70 -15.35 29.72
CA ARG A 24 -24.30 -15.62 29.35
C ARG A 24 -24.20 -16.30 27.99
N ASN A 25 -24.96 -17.37 27.76
CA ASN A 25 -24.91 -18.10 26.49
C ASN A 25 -25.33 -17.22 25.30
N MET A 26 -26.34 -16.36 25.48
CA MET A 26 -26.76 -15.41 24.45
C MET A 26 -25.66 -14.38 24.14
N VAL A 27 -25.06 -13.77 25.17
CA VAL A 27 -23.94 -12.85 25.01
C VAL A 27 -22.78 -13.54 24.28
N VAL A 28 -22.40 -14.75 24.70
CA VAL A 28 -21.34 -15.53 24.05
C VAL A 28 -21.65 -15.79 22.58
N GLN A 29 -22.89 -16.16 22.25
CA GLN A 29 -23.31 -16.36 20.85
C GLN A 29 -23.19 -15.08 20.03
N LEU A 30 -23.63 -13.94 20.55
CA LEU A 30 -23.56 -12.65 19.84
C LEU A 30 -22.10 -12.21 19.63
N VAL A 31 -21.25 -12.37 20.65
CA VAL A 31 -19.81 -12.09 20.54
C VAL A 31 -19.15 -13.01 19.52
N LEU A 32 -19.50 -14.30 19.47
CA LEU A 32 -18.98 -15.23 18.47
C LEU A 32 -19.39 -14.83 17.05
N ILE A 33 -20.65 -14.42 16.83
CA ILE A 33 -21.11 -13.92 15.53
C ILE A 33 -20.28 -12.70 15.11
N TRP A 34 -20.10 -11.74 16.02
CA TRP A 34 -19.31 -10.54 15.77
C TRP A 34 -17.84 -10.87 15.46
N ALA A 35 -17.22 -11.76 16.24
CA ALA A 35 -15.85 -12.21 16.01
C ALA A 35 -15.70 -12.91 14.65
N VAL A 36 -16.64 -13.77 14.27
CA VAL A 36 -16.65 -14.43 12.96
C VAL A 36 -16.83 -13.41 11.83
N ALA A 37 -17.68 -12.39 12.00
CA ALA A 37 -17.83 -11.35 10.98
C ALA A 37 -16.53 -10.55 10.78
N ILE A 38 -15.82 -10.21 11.85
CA ILE A 38 -14.55 -9.49 11.75
C ILE A 38 -13.45 -10.39 11.20
N PHE A 39 -13.09 -11.44 11.94
CA PHE A 39 -11.94 -12.26 11.62
C PHE A 39 -12.21 -13.18 10.42
N GLY A 40 -13.43 -13.68 10.27
CA GLY A 40 -13.82 -14.48 9.12
C GLY A 40 -13.75 -13.68 7.82
N PHE A 41 -14.06 -12.37 7.83
CA PHE A 41 -13.87 -11.53 6.66
C PHE A 41 -12.40 -11.32 6.32
N GLN A 42 -11.54 -11.08 7.32
CA GLN A 42 -10.09 -10.95 7.09
C GLN A 42 -9.46 -12.25 6.56
N VAL A 43 -9.85 -13.38 7.14
CA VAL A 43 -9.42 -14.71 6.66
C VAL A 43 -9.95 -14.96 5.26
N LEU A 44 -11.21 -14.61 4.98
CA LEU A 44 -11.80 -14.74 3.66
C LEU A 44 -10.99 -13.95 2.63
N LEU A 45 -10.71 -12.67 2.89
CA LEU A 45 -9.87 -11.83 2.01
C LEU A 45 -8.54 -12.51 1.70
N LYS A 46 -7.84 -13.00 2.73
CA LYS A 46 -6.55 -13.69 2.57
C LYS A 46 -6.63 -15.00 1.80
N VAL A 47 -7.76 -15.72 1.86
CA VAL A 47 -7.95 -16.98 1.13
C VAL A 47 -8.27 -16.74 -0.34
N ILE A 48 -8.96 -15.65 -0.66
CA ILE A 48 -9.41 -15.37 -2.04
C ILE A 48 -8.46 -14.44 -2.80
N GLU A 49 -7.49 -13.83 -2.14
CA GLU A 49 -6.52 -12.94 -2.78
C GLU A 49 -5.67 -13.69 -3.79
N LYS A 50 -5.34 -13.02 -4.89
CA LYS A 50 -4.48 -13.53 -5.96
C LYS A 50 -3.44 -12.48 -6.31
N PRO A 51 -2.20 -12.91 -6.62
CA PRO A 51 -1.18 -12.01 -7.13
C PRO A 51 -1.68 -11.44 -8.46
N THR A 52 -1.80 -10.12 -8.54
CA THR A 52 -2.28 -9.39 -9.70
C THR A 52 -1.26 -8.31 -10.06
N PRO A 53 -0.62 -8.41 -11.24
CA PRO A 53 0.37 -7.43 -11.67
C PRO A 53 -0.28 -6.07 -11.99
N GLU A 54 0.44 -4.99 -11.69
CA GLU A 54 0.14 -3.66 -12.20
C GLU A 54 0.54 -3.52 -13.68
N PRO A 55 -0.07 -2.61 -14.45
CA PRO A 55 0.30 -2.39 -15.85
C PRO A 55 1.80 -2.07 -16.06
N ALA A 56 2.44 -1.43 -15.06
CA ALA A 56 3.88 -1.16 -15.09
C ALA A 56 4.72 -2.45 -15.02
N TRP A 57 4.22 -3.51 -14.37
CA TRP A 57 4.90 -4.80 -14.31
C TRP A 57 4.93 -5.46 -15.69
N ASP A 58 3.82 -5.42 -16.43
CA ASP A 58 3.77 -5.99 -17.79
C ASP A 58 4.77 -5.30 -18.74
N VAL A 59 4.87 -3.97 -18.65
CA VAL A 59 5.85 -3.18 -19.42
C VAL A 59 7.28 -3.55 -19.02
N TYR A 60 7.56 -3.65 -17.72
CA TYR A 60 8.87 -4.05 -17.21
C TYR A 60 9.25 -5.46 -17.69
N GLN A 61 8.35 -6.42 -17.51
CA GLN A 61 8.57 -7.83 -17.87
C GLN A 61 8.82 -8.00 -19.37
N SER A 62 8.26 -7.12 -20.21
CA SER A 62 8.49 -7.14 -21.65
C SER A 62 9.89 -6.66 -22.06
N ALA A 63 10.56 -5.85 -21.24
CA ALA A 63 11.85 -5.24 -21.57
C ALA A 63 13.04 -5.82 -20.78
N TRP A 64 12.79 -6.23 -19.53
CA TRP A 64 13.83 -6.61 -18.58
C TRP A 64 14.70 -7.81 -18.99
N PRO A 65 14.14 -8.90 -19.55
CA PRO A 65 14.96 -10.06 -19.93
C PRO A 65 16.05 -9.73 -20.95
N GLU A 66 15.78 -8.80 -21.86
CA GLU A 66 16.75 -8.34 -22.86
C GLU A 66 17.83 -7.45 -22.24
N ILE A 67 17.46 -6.59 -21.29
CA ILE A 67 18.42 -5.77 -20.53
C ILE A 67 19.34 -6.66 -19.69
N GLN A 68 18.80 -7.68 -19.04
CA GLN A 68 19.59 -8.68 -18.30
C GLN A 68 20.56 -9.45 -19.22
N ALA A 69 20.16 -9.70 -20.47
CA ALA A 69 21.03 -10.30 -21.48
C ALA A 69 22.12 -9.34 -22.02
N GLY A 70 22.13 -8.08 -21.56
CA GLY A 70 23.13 -7.07 -21.93
C GLY A 70 22.70 -6.12 -23.05
N SER A 71 21.42 -6.11 -23.43
CA SER A 71 20.89 -5.11 -24.36
C SER A 71 20.90 -3.72 -23.73
N VAL A 72 21.41 -2.74 -24.48
CA VAL A 72 21.41 -1.31 -24.13
C VAL A 72 20.53 -0.50 -25.07
N ASP A 73 19.49 -1.14 -25.62
CA ASP A 73 18.51 -0.46 -26.46
C ASP A 73 17.75 0.62 -25.68
N ALA A 74 17.68 1.82 -26.25
CA ALA A 74 17.11 2.98 -25.59
C ALA A 74 15.61 2.83 -25.31
N ASP A 75 14.83 2.15 -26.16
CA ASP A 75 13.40 1.95 -25.95
C ASP A 75 13.14 0.95 -24.82
N LEU A 76 13.92 -0.14 -24.75
CA LEU A 76 13.87 -1.09 -23.64
C LEU A 76 14.23 -0.43 -22.31
N LEU A 77 15.33 0.34 -22.29
CA LEU A 77 15.76 1.08 -21.10
C LEU A 77 14.71 2.10 -20.65
N LYS A 78 14.07 2.81 -21.59
CA LYS A 78 12.95 3.70 -21.28
C LYS A 78 11.83 2.93 -20.59
N LYS A 79 11.33 1.85 -21.19
CA LYS A 79 10.25 1.03 -20.63
C LYS A 79 10.55 0.54 -19.21
N ALA A 80 11.73 -0.05 -19.00
CA ALA A 80 12.14 -0.53 -17.69
C ALA A 80 12.23 0.59 -16.65
N SER A 81 12.82 1.73 -17.02
CA SER A 81 13.00 2.88 -16.12
C SER A 81 11.68 3.58 -15.78
N GLN A 82 10.75 3.66 -16.73
CA GLN A 82 9.41 4.20 -16.50
C GLN A 82 8.62 3.35 -15.50
N SER A 83 8.78 2.02 -15.55
CA SER A 83 8.20 1.12 -14.57
C SER A 83 8.89 1.25 -13.21
N ALA A 84 10.22 1.32 -13.17
CA ALA A 84 11.00 1.52 -11.94
C ALA A 84 10.66 2.86 -11.25
N LEU A 85 10.45 3.93 -12.00
CA LEU A 85 9.98 5.23 -11.48
C LEU A 85 8.57 5.15 -10.87
N SER A 86 7.73 4.22 -11.35
CA SER A 86 6.43 3.93 -10.74
C SER A 86 6.58 3.27 -9.37
N VAL A 87 7.66 2.49 -9.17
CA VAL A 87 8.03 1.92 -7.87
C VAL A 87 8.62 2.99 -6.96
N LEU A 88 9.58 3.79 -7.43
CA LEU A 88 10.22 4.86 -6.65
C LEU A 88 9.25 5.91 -6.12
N GLY A 89 8.14 6.14 -6.82
CA GLY A 89 7.04 6.99 -6.35
C GLY A 89 6.22 6.41 -5.17
N LYS A 90 6.45 5.16 -4.75
CA LYS A 90 5.74 4.54 -3.62
C LYS A 90 6.35 5.02 -2.30
N ALA A 91 5.51 5.25 -1.30
CA ALA A 91 5.90 5.89 -0.04
C ALA A 91 6.88 5.08 0.83
N ALA A 92 6.87 3.75 0.71
CA ALA A 92 7.68 2.86 1.52
C ALA A 92 8.39 1.85 0.62
N ILE A 93 9.71 2.00 0.50
CA ILE A 93 10.60 1.14 -0.28
C ILE A 93 11.76 0.79 0.63
N ASP A 94 12.20 -0.46 0.58
CA ASP A 94 13.40 -0.89 1.30
C ASP A 94 14.62 -0.08 0.82
N PRO A 95 15.51 0.39 1.70
CA PRO A 95 16.67 1.19 1.30
C PRO A 95 17.55 0.52 0.24
N LEU A 96 17.73 -0.81 0.29
CA LEU A 96 18.52 -1.54 -0.71
C LEU A 96 17.82 -1.57 -2.07
N HIS A 97 16.50 -1.76 -2.07
CA HIS A 97 15.69 -1.68 -3.29
C HIS A 97 15.75 -0.28 -3.90
N ARG A 98 15.66 0.77 -3.07
CA ARG A 98 15.74 2.16 -3.51
C ARG A 98 17.10 2.43 -4.18
N GLU A 99 18.21 2.11 -3.52
CA GLU A 99 19.55 2.34 -4.07
C GLU A 99 19.77 1.62 -5.42
N ALA A 100 19.32 0.37 -5.55
CA ALA A 100 19.43 -0.38 -6.79
C ALA A 100 18.55 0.21 -7.91
N LEU A 101 17.33 0.67 -7.57
CA LEU A 101 16.45 1.36 -8.50
C LEU A 101 17.06 2.70 -8.93
N ASP A 102 17.57 3.52 -8.01
CA ASP A 102 18.24 4.79 -8.30
C ASP A 102 19.42 4.60 -9.24
N ASN A 103 20.21 3.53 -9.05
CA ASN A 103 21.29 3.17 -9.97
C ASN A 103 20.76 2.80 -11.35
N LEU A 104 19.68 2.00 -11.45
CA LEU A 104 19.03 1.72 -12.72
C LEU A 104 18.59 3.01 -13.42
N ILE A 105 17.91 3.93 -12.72
CA ILE A 105 17.37 5.15 -13.34
C ILE A 105 18.54 6.05 -13.80
N SER A 106 19.55 6.22 -12.96
CA SER A 106 20.71 7.06 -13.27
C SER A 106 21.49 6.52 -14.47
N TRP A 107 21.82 5.24 -14.46
CA TRP A 107 22.51 4.57 -15.57
C TRP A 107 21.68 4.60 -16.84
N SER A 108 20.37 4.34 -16.76
CA SER A 108 19.50 4.36 -17.94
C SER A 108 19.37 5.77 -18.52
N ALA A 109 19.22 6.81 -17.70
CA ALA A 109 19.13 8.20 -18.16
C ALA A 109 20.31 8.55 -19.07
N TYR A 110 21.52 8.19 -18.63
CA TYR A 110 22.75 8.43 -19.37
C TYR A 110 22.83 7.61 -20.67
N ASN A 111 22.42 6.34 -20.66
CA ASN A 111 22.49 5.47 -21.84
C ASN A 111 21.37 5.75 -22.86
N ILE A 112 20.25 6.32 -22.42
CA ILE A 112 19.14 6.74 -23.28
C ILE A 112 19.44 8.10 -23.93
N ALA A 113 20.09 9.01 -23.21
CA ALA A 113 20.37 10.37 -23.67
C ALA A 113 21.24 10.38 -24.93
N ALA A 114 20.89 11.24 -25.90
CA ALA A 114 21.77 11.54 -27.03
C ALA A 114 23.04 12.26 -26.55
N GLU A 115 24.12 12.26 -27.35
CA GLU A 115 25.40 12.89 -26.96
C GLU A 115 25.26 14.37 -26.55
N GLU A 116 24.42 15.13 -27.25
CA GLU A 116 24.12 16.54 -26.90
C GLU A 116 23.38 16.65 -25.56
N GLN A 117 22.45 15.72 -25.30
CA GLN A 117 21.66 15.68 -24.06
C GLN A 117 22.48 15.22 -22.86
N LYS A 118 23.49 14.36 -23.04
CA LYS A 118 24.37 13.90 -21.94
C LYS A 118 25.08 15.05 -21.25
N SER A 119 25.64 15.99 -22.03
CA SER A 119 26.31 17.17 -21.49
C SER A 119 25.33 18.06 -20.69
N ILE A 120 24.14 18.29 -21.23
CA ILE A 120 23.08 19.08 -20.57
C ILE A 120 22.60 18.40 -19.29
N LEU A 121 22.36 17.09 -19.35
CA LEU A 121 21.95 16.27 -18.20
C LEU A 121 22.97 16.37 -17.08
N MET A 122 24.25 16.13 -17.38
CA MET A 122 25.32 16.19 -16.39
C MET A 122 25.44 17.58 -15.76
N GLN A 123 25.43 18.64 -16.58
CA GLN A 123 25.51 20.01 -16.09
C GLN A 123 24.35 20.36 -15.14
N LYS A 124 23.12 20.03 -15.54
CA LYS A 124 21.92 20.31 -14.73
C LYS A 124 21.88 19.47 -13.46
N LEU A 125 22.31 18.21 -13.54
CA LEU A 125 22.37 17.32 -12.39
C LEU A 125 23.42 17.77 -11.38
N GLU A 126 24.63 18.12 -11.81
CA GLU A 126 25.68 18.64 -10.92
C GLU A 126 25.23 19.94 -10.22
N THR A 127 24.51 20.81 -10.95
CA THR A 127 23.92 22.02 -10.37
C THR A 127 22.89 21.67 -9.29
N PHE A 128 22.00 20.72 -9.58
CA PHE A 128 20.97 20.27 -8.64
C PHE A 128 21.59 19.61 -7.40
N GLU A 129 22.53 18.67 -7.57
CA GLU A 129 23.23 18.01 -6.47
C GLU A 129 24.02 19.00 -5.62
N GLY A 130 24.65 20.00 -6.23
CA GLY A 130 25.34 21.07 -5.52
C GLY A 130 24.40 21.90 -4.63
N VAL A 131 23.21 22.24 -5.13
CA VAL A 131 22.17 22.93 -4.35
C VAL A 131 21.62 22.02 -3.25
N ALA A 132 21.27 20.77 -3.58
CA ALA A 132 20.73 19.80 -2.64
C ALA A 132 21.68 19.48 -1.48
N ALA A 133 23.00 19.51 -1.71
CA ALA A 133 23.99 19.32 -0.66
C ALA A 133 24.07 20.47 0.36
N THR A 134 23.51 21.64 0.03
CA THR A 134 23.59 22.85 0.88
C THR A 134 22.27 23.24 1.53
N ILE A 135 21.16 22.60 1.11
CA ILE A 135 19.80 22.98 1.52
C ILE A 135 19.10 21.76 2.13
N ASP A 136 18.75 21.87 3.41
CA ASP A 136 17.97 20.83 4.11
C ASP A 136 16.46 20.93 3.82
N ASP A 137 15.96 22.10 3.41
CA ASP A 137 14.55 22.34 3.12
C ASP A 137 14.21 22.09 1.64
N PRO A 138 13.50 21.01 1.28
CA PRO A 138 13.13 20.70 -0.10
C PRO A 138 12.10 21.66 -0.71
N THR A 139 11.61 22.63 0.08
CA THR A 139 10.69 23.69 -0.36
C THR A 139 11.39 25.03 -0.62
N ALA A 140 12.69 25.14 -0.35
CA ALA A 140 13.46 26.33 -0.64
C ALA A 140 13.43 26.67 -2.14
N VAL A 141 13.40 27.97 -2.45
CA VAL A 141 13.27 28.48 -3.82
C VAL A 141 14.36 27.92 -4.73
N ASP A 142 15.62 28.01 -4.31
CA ASP A 142 16.78 27.55 -5.09
C ASP A 142 16.72 26.04 -5.38
N TYR A 143 16.29 25.22 -4.40
CA TYR A 143 16.11 23.77 -4.56
C TYR A 143 15.02 23.46 -5.59
N VAL A 144 13.88 24.15 -5.48
CA VAL A 144 12.73 23.97 -6.37
C VAL A 144 13.07 24.43 -7.79
N GLU A 145 13.79 25.55 -7.94
CA GLU A 145 14.25 26.06 -9.23
C GLU A 145 15.22 25.09 -9.91
N ALA A 146 16.28 24.67 -9.22
CA ALA A 146 17.25 23.71 -9.76
C ALA A 146 16.59 22.39 -10.18
N LYS A 147 15.66 21.87 -9.36
CA LYS A 147 14.86 20.69 -9.70
C LYS A 147 13.99 20.92 -10.94
N ASN A 148 13.34 22.08 -11.04
CA ASN A 148 12.47 22.43 -12.18
C ASN A 148 13.25 22.62 -13.48
N GLU A 149 14.55 22.93 -13.42
CA GLU A 149 15.42 22.94 -14.60
C GLU A 149 15.82 21.54 -15.07
N LEU A 150 15.95 20.58 -14.15
CA LEU A 150 16.30 19.19 -14.47
C LEU A 150 15.11 18.39 -15.03
N ILE A 151 13.89 18.68 -14.55
CA ILE A 151 12.67 17.95 -14.95
C ILE A 151 12.47 17.90 -16.48
N PRO A 152 12.53 19.00 -17.25
CA PRO A 152 12.33 18.96 -18.70
C PRO A 152 13.33 18.07 -19.43
N VAL A 153 14.59 18.04 -18.98
CA VAL A 153 15.65 17.21 -19.57
C VAL A 153 15.31 15.73 -19.41
N LEU A 154 14.91 15.33 -18.20
CA LEU A 154 14.52 13.94 -17.92
C LEU A 154 13.20 13.55 -18.58
N GLN A 155 12.26 14.49 -18.70
CA GLN A 155 11.03 14.27 -19.44
C GLN A 155 11.31 13.98 -20.91
N GLU A 156 12.24 14.69 -21.53
CA GLU A 156 12.64 14.44 -22.91
C GLU A 156 13.35 13.09 -23.07
N ILE A 157 14.33 12.79 -22.20
CA ILE A 157 15.09 11.52 -22.21
C ILE A 157 14.12 10.33 -22.10
N TYR A 158 13.23 10.34 -21.12
CA TYR A 158 12.30 9.24 -20.89
C TYR A 158 11.03 9.27 -21.75
N GLY A 159 10.79 10.36 -22.51
CA GLY A 159 9.58 10.52 -23.31
C GLY A 159 8.31 10.73 -22.48
N PHE A 160 8.42 11.41 -21.34
CA PHE A 160 7.28 11.76 -20.50
C PHE A 160 6.53 12.99 -21.04
N SER A 161 5.22 13.03 -20.81
CA SER A 161 4.46 14.27 -21.00
C SER A 161 4.80 15.27 -19.87
N PRO A 162 4.63 16.58 -20.09
CA PRO A 162 4.88 17.58 -19.05
C PRO A 162 4.04 17.39 -17.76
N SER A 163 2.89 16.71 -17.87
CA SER A 163 2.00 16.41 -16.75
C SER A 163 2.32 15.10 -16.03
N ASP A 164 3.25 14.29 -16.54
CA ASP A 164 3.63 13.03 -15.92
C ASP A 164 4.47 13.27 -14.65
N VAL A 165 4.00 12.73 -13.53
CA VAL A 165 4.64 12.85 -12.22
C VAL A 165 5.99 12.14 -12.16
N ARG A 166 6.22 11.13 -13.01
CA ARG A 166 7.48 10.37 -13.05
C ARG A 166 8.67 11.22 -13.45
N GLY A 167 8.47 12.29 -14.23
CA GLY A 167 9.54 13.25 -14.52
C GLY A 167 10.00 14.01 -13.27
N LYS A 168 9.07 14.30 -12.34
CA LYS A 168 9.39 14.95 -11.05
C LYS A 168 10.08 13.99 -10.09
N ILE A 169 9.69 12.71 -10.10
CA ILE A 169 10.34 11.66 -9.33
C ILE A 169 11.76 11.45 -9.86
N ALA A 170 11.93 11.29 -11.17
CA ALA A 170 13.25 11.10 -11.76
C ALA A 170 14.25 12.19 -11.34
N ALA A 171 13.84 13.46 -11.32
CA ALA A 171 14.70 14.58 -10.95
C ALA A 171 15.26 14.51 -9.52
N VAL A 172 14.65 13.74 -8.61
CA VAL A 172 15.13 13.58 -7.22
C VAL A 172 15.80 12.24 -6.96
N GLU A 173 15.65 11.26 -7.86
CA GLU A 173 16.19 9.91 -7.68
C GLU A 173 17.45 9.66 -8.54
N ILE A 174 17.70 10.45 -9.59
CA ILE A 174 18.95 10.29 -10.35
C ILE A 174 20.15 10.82 -9.58
N ASN A 175 21.30 10.19 -9.78
CA ASN A 175 22.57 10.56 -9.17
C ASN A 175 23.72 10.46 -10.18
N SER A 176 24.57 11.48 -10.24
CA SER A 176 25.69 11.56 -11.19
C SER A 176 26.72 10.45 -10.98
N GLY A 177 26.96 10.07 -9.72
CA GLY A 177 27.87 8.99 -9.32
C GLY A 177 27.38 7.59 -9.72
N LEU A 178 26.08 7.44 -10.03
CA LEU A 178 25.47 6.16 -10.39
C LEU A 178 25.31 5.95 -11.90
N MET A 179 25.74 6.90 -12.74
CA MET A 179 25.49 6.83 -14.20
C MET A 179 26.42 5.89 -14.96
N GLN A 180 27.60 5.59 -14.42
CA GLN A 180 28.69 4.95 -15.16
C GLN A 180 28.50 3.45 -15.35
N SER A 181 27.83 2.78 -14.40
CA SER A 181 27.71 1.32 -14.40
C SER A 181 26.44 0.84 -13.72
N PHE A 182 25.94 -0.30 -14.17
CA PHE A 182 24.83 -1.02 -13.56
C PHE A 182 25.25 -2.48 -13.30
N SER A 183 25.52 -2.79 -12.03
CA SER A 183 26.13 -4.07 -11.62
C SER A 183 25.15 -5.25 -11.72
N GLU A 184 25.70 -6.47 -11.80
CA GLU A 184 24.89 -7.70 -11.75
C GLU A 184 24.13 -7.85 -10.43
N GLU A 185 24.70 -7.39 -9.33
CA GLU A 185 24.02 -7.35 -8.03
C GLU A 185 22.78 -6.45 -8.08
N ASN A 186 22.90 -5.22 -8.61
CA ASN A 186 21.77 -4.32 -8.75
C ASN A 186 20.71 -4.84 -9.72
N ARG A 187 21.08 -5.60 -10.75
CA ARG A 187 20.11 -6.30 -11.63
C ARG A 187 19.24 -7.30 -10.86
N LEU A 188 19.82 -8.06 -9.94
CA LEU A 188 19.07 -9.03 -9.13
C LEU A 188 18.13 -8.32 -8.15
N ILE A 189 18.63 -7.28 -7.48
CA ILE A 189 17.86 -6.49 -6.50
C ILE A 189 16.70 -5.75 -7.19
N VAL A 190 16.94 -5.18 -8.38
CA VAL A 190 15.86 -4.56 -9.17
C VAL A 190 14.79 -5.59 -9.51
N SER A 191 15.17 -6.80 -9.93
CA SER A 191 14.16 -7.83 -10.25
C SER A 191 13.31 -8.18 -9.05
N GLU A 192 13.92 -8.36 -7.88
CA GLU A 192 13.21 -8.60 -6.62
C GLU A 192 12.28 -7.43 -6.25
N ALA A 193 12.78 -6.20 -6.35
CA ALA A 193 12.01 -5.00 -6.06
C ALA A 193 10.79 -4.87 -6.98
N MET A 194 10.97 -5.08 -8.29
CA MET A 194 9.90 -4.93 -9.27
C MET A 194 8.79 -5.96 -9.08
N ASP A 195 9.14 -7.22 -8.77
CA ASP A 195 8.16 -8.26 -8.44
C ASP A 195 7.44 -7.97 -7.12
N LEU A 196 8.17 -7.52 -6.09
CA LEU A 196 7.58 -7.22 -4.79
C LEU A 196 6.63 -6.03 -4.84
N TYR A 197 7.01 -4.96 -5.54
CA TYR A 197 6.25 -3.71 -5.50
C TYR A 197 5.21 -3.59 -6.59
N LEU A 198 5.32 -4.28 -7.73
CA LEU A 198 4.34 -4.15 -8.82
C LEU A 198 3.35 -5.31 -8.90
N ILE A 199 3.49 -6.34 -8.06
CA ILE A 199 2.50 -7.40 -7.93
C ILE A 199 1.75 -7.21 -6.61
N HIS A 200 0.45 -7.02 -6.71
CA HIS A 200 -0.41 -6.79 -5.54
C HIS A 200 -1.43 -7.90 -5.37
N ASN A 201 -1.69 -8.26 -4.12
CA ASN A 201 -2.75 -9.20 -3.79
C ASN A 201 -4.11 -8.52 -3.92
N ARG A 202 -4.89 -8.96 -4.91
CA ARG A 202 -6.25 -8.46 -5.16
C ARG A 202 -7.25 -9.60 -5.14
N SER A 203 -8.50 -9.28 -4.80
CA SER A 203 -9.60 -10.23 -4.81
C SER A 203 -10.88 -9.60 -5.36
N VAL A 204 -11.85 -10.45 -5.67
CA VAL A 204 -13.19 -10.00 -6.07
C VAL A 204 -13.81 -9.07 -5.02
N LEU A 205 -13.56 -9.32 -3.71
CA LEU A 205 -14.09 -8.47 -2.63
C LEU A 205 -13.37 -7.12 -2.50
N THR A 206 -12.12 -7.02 -2.96
CA THR A 206 -11.41 -5.74 -3.02
C THR A 206 -11.78 -4.94 -4.26
N ASP A 207 -12.15 -5.63 -5.35
CA ASP A 207 -12.41 -5.01 -6.65
C ASP A 207 -13.87 -4.59 -6.85
N ILE A 208 -14.82 -5.28 -6.22
CA ILE A 208 -16.23 -4.88 -6.23
C ILE A 208 -16.35 -3.48 -5.63
N ARG A 209 -17.02 -2.58 -6.36
CA ARG A 209 -17.41 -1.26 -5.86
C ARG A 209 -18.84 -1.29 -5.35
N PHE A 210 -19.05 -0.75 -4.15
CA PHE A 210 -20.35 -0.56 -3.55
C PHE A 210 -20.50 0.93 -3.19
N LEU A 211 -21.57 1.57 -3.67
CA LEU A 211 -21.82 3.01 -3.46
C LEU A 211 -20.64 3.93 -3.84
N GLY A 212 -19.85 3.55 -4.85
CA GLY A 212 -18.74 4.36 -5.37
C GLY A 212 -17.37 4.10 -4.74
N PHE A 213 -17.26 3.19 -3.76
CA PHE A 213 -15.98 2.84 -3.14
C PHE A 213 -15.80 1.32 -3.00
N PRO A 214 -14.56 0.82 -2.75
CA PRO A 214 -14.31 -0.60 -2.61
C PRO A 214 -15.16 -1.29 -1.53
N PHE A 215 -15.73 -2.44 -1.85
CA PHE A 215 -16.66 -3.18 -0.98
C PHE A 215 -16.06 -3.53 0.37
N HIS A 216 -14.79 -3.93 0.42
CA HIS A 216 -14.12 -4.24 1.69
C HIS A 216 -14.09 -3.05 2.66
N TYR A 217 -13.95 -1.81 2.17
CA TYR A 217 -14.07 -0.62 3.03
C TYR A 217 -15.49 -0.41 3.54
N PHE A 218 -16.51 -0.67 2.70
CA PHE A 218 -17.91 -0.65 3.15
C PHE A 218 -18.14 -1.69 4.23
N TYR A 219 -17.65 -2.91 4.01
CA TYR A 219 -17.79 -4.01 4.94
C TYR A 219 -17.21 -3.62 6.31
N THR A 220 -15.96 -3.16 6.32
CA THR A 220 -15.25 -2.89 7.59
C THR A 220 -15.72 -1.63 8.29
N ALA A 221 -16.03 -0.55 7.57
CA ALA A 221 -16.36 0.74 8.17
C ALA A 221 -17.85 0.88 8.51
N VAL A 222 -18.74 0.36 7.67
CA VAL A 222 -20.19 0.61 7.77
C VAL A 222 -20.95 -0.65 8.17
N PHE A 223 -20.77 -1.75 7.45
CA PHE A 223 -21.53 -2.97 7.71
C PHE A 223 -21.25 -3.54 9.10
N LEU A 224 -19.98 -3.62 9.52
CA LEU A 224 -19.64 -4.10 10.87
C LEU A 224 -20.25 -3.24 11.99
N LEU A 225 -20.37 -1.92 11.78
CA LEU A 225 -21.01 -1.01 12.73
C LEU A 225 -22.52 -1.26 12.80
N ILE A 226 -23.19 -1.37 11.64
CA ILE A 226 -24.62 -1.71 11.57
C ILE A 226 -24.88 -3.07 12.23
N LEU A 227 -24.03 -4.07 11.94
CA LEU A 227 -24.09 -5.39 12.54
C LEU A 227 -23.98 -5.31 14.06
N PHE A 228 -23.01 -4.56 14.58
CA PHE A 228 -22.84 -4.38 16.03
C PHE A 228 -24.09 -3.78 16.70
N VAL A 229 -24.61 -2.68 16.15
CA VAL A 229 -25.86 -2.05 16.65
C VAL A 229 -27.03 -3.04 16.57
N GLY A 230 -27.15 -3.79 15.46
CA GLY A 230 -28.17 -4.81 15.29
C GLY A 230 -28.08 -5.95 16.31
N LEU A 231 -26.87 -6.39 16.66
CA LEU A 231 -26.65 -7.41 17.69
C LEU A 231 -27.03 -6.89 19.09
N CYS A 232 -26.70 -5.62 19.40
CA CYS A 232 -27.13 -4.98 20.65
C CYS A 232 -28.65 -4.85 20.73
N TRP A 233 -29.30 -4.43 19.64
CA TRP A 233 -30.75 -4.36 19.58
C TRP A 233 -31.40 -5.74 19.75
N LEU A 234 -30.87 -6.76 19.05
CA LEU A 234 -31.32 -8.14 19.19
C LEU A 234 -31.18 -8.66 20.62
N TYR A 235 -30.08 -8.31 21.30
CA TYR A 235 -29.87 -8.62 22.71
C TYR A 235 -30.96 -8.02 23.59
N CYS A 236 -31.25 -6.73 23.46
CA CYS A 236 -32.30 -6.06 24.24
C CYS A 236 -33.67 -6.72 24.01
N VAL A 237 -34.08 -6.87 22.74
CA VAL A 237 -35.38 -7.48 22.40
C VAL A 237 -35.51 -8.90 22.94
N ARG A 238 -34.45 -9.71 22.84
CA ARG A 238 -34.46 -11.07 23.38
C ARG A 238 -34.54 -11.09 24.90
N THR A 239 -33.83 -10.20 25.57
CA THR A 239 -33.84 -10.07 27.03
C THR A 239 -35.21 -9.65 27.53
N ASP A 240 -35.84 -8.65 26.92
CA ASP A 240 -37.19 -8.18 27.26
C ASP A 240 -38.23 -9.30 27.11
N MET A 241 -38.16 -10.06 26.02
CA MET A 241 -39.03 -11.23 25.84
C MET A 241 -38.82 -12.28 26.93
N PHE A 242 -37.60 -12.45 27.42
CA PHE A 242 -37.33 -13.37 28.54
C PHE A 242 -37.86 -12.82 29.86
N HIS A 243 -37.66 -11.54 30.16
CA HIS A 243 -38.19 -10.91 31.37
C HIS A 243 -39.71 -11.06 31.45
N LYS A 244 -40.42 -10.75 30.35
CA LYS A 244 -41.87 -10.98 30.22
C LYS A 244 -42.27 -12.45 30.42
N LYS A 245 -41.51 -13.39 29.88
CA LYS A 245 -41.80 -14.83 30.02
C LYS A 245 -41.65 -15.34 31.46
N TYR A 246 -40.72 -14.76 32.23
CA TYR A 246 -40.42 -15.20 33.59
C TYR A 246 -41.07 -14.32 34.67
N GLY A 247 -41.95 -13.38 34.29
CA GLY A 247 -42.63 -12.49 35.24
C GLY A 247 -41.67 -11.61 36.02
N VAL A 248 -40.49 -11.34 35.45
CA VAL A 248 -39.56 -10.36 36.00
C VAL A 248 -40.04 -9.01 35.46
N GLU A 249 -41.01 -8.42 36.16
CA GLU A 249 -41.40 -7.02 35.95
C GLU A 249 -40.34 -6.12 36.60
N ASP A 250 -39.96 -5.06 35.89
CA ASP A 250 -39.12 -3.99 36.45
C ASP A 250 -39.87 -3.21 37.54
#